data_AF-A0A389M556-F1
#
_entry.id   AF-A0A389M556-F1
#
_cell.length_a   1.000
_cell.length_b   1.000
_cell.length_c   1.000
_cell.angle_alpha   90.00
_cell.angle_beta   90.00
_cell.angle_gamma   90.00
#
_symmetry.space_group_name_H-M   'P 1'
#
loop_
_entity.id
_entity.type
_entity.pdbx_description
1 polymer ?
#
loop_
_entity_poly.entity_id
_entity_poly.type
_entity_poly.pdbx_seq_one_letter_code
_entity_poly.pdbx_strand_id
1 'polypeptide(L)'
;MDKKNIRKKIYGGELLAVYGDFLTTKQYEYMELYYQEDYSLAEIAENYHVSRVAIHNQIMAATQKITEFEEKLHVSFLLQHALPKLQIALTENDMDKAKDIMTEIKLKIDWRDE
;
A
#
# COMPACT_ATOMS: atom_id res chain seq x y z
N MET A 1 16.47 -2.65 14.40
CA MET A 1 15.83 -2.26 13.12
C MET A 1 15.27 -0.86 13.28
N ASP A 2 15.60 0.09 12.39
CA ASP A 2 15.16 1.50 12.47
C ASP A 2 13.62 1.60 12.33
N LYS A 3 12.95 2.40 13.18
CA LYS A 3 11.50 2.67 13.13
C LYS A 3 11.05 3.13 11.74
N LYS A 4 11.91 3.82 10.98
CA LYS A 4 11.62 4.25 9.61
C LYS A 4 11.48 3.06 8.65
N ASN A 5 12.32 2.04 8.79
CA ASN A 5 12.29 0.85 7.93
C ASN A 5 11.09 -0.04 8.24
N ILE A 6 10.71 -0.16 9.52
CA ILE A 6 9.51 -0.90 9.93
C ILE A 6 8.27 -0.28 9.28
N ARG A 7 8.12 1.05 9.36
CA ARG A 7 6.99 1.76 8.74
C ARG A 7 6.93 1.59 7.23
N LYS A 8 8.07 1.65 6.54
CA LYS A 8 8.12 1.39 5.10
C LYS A 8 7.69 -0.03 4.74
N LYS A 9 8.04 -1.01 5.58
CA LYS A 9 7.65 -2.41 5.35
C LYS A 9 6.15 -2.59 5.52
N ILE A 10 5.59 -2.08 6.61
CA ILE A 10 4.14 -2.12 6.87
C ILE A 10 3.37 -1.45 5.71
N TYR A 11 3.79 -0.25 5.33
CA TYR A 11 3.16 0.48 4.22
C TYR A 11 3.22 -0.29 2.89
N GLY A 12 4.35 -0.93 2.59
CA GLY A 12 4.46 -1.79 1.42
C GLY A 12 3.48 -2.98 1.43
N GLY A 13 3.26 -3.59 2.60
CA GLY A 13 2.26 -4.64 2.79
C GLY A 13 0.82 -4.14 2.61
N GLU A 14 0.50 -2.96 3.12
CA GLU A 14 -0.81 -2.31 2.93
C GLU A 14 -1.10 -2.05 1.45
N LEU A 15 -0.10 -1.52 0.71
CA LEU A 15 -0.24 -1.32 -0.73
C LEU A 15 -0.39 -2.64 -1.49
N LEU A 16 0.33 -3.69 -1.09
CA LEU A 16 0.22 -5.01 -1.71
C LEU A 16 -1.19 -5.59 -1.52
N ALA A 17 -1.80 -5.41 -0.34
CA ALA A 17 -3.17 -5.88 -0.08
C ALA A 17 -4.22 -5.18 -0.96
N VAL A 18 -3.96 -3.97 -1.43
CA VAL A 18 -4.89 -3.19 -2.26
C VAL A 18 -4.61 -3.36 -3.76
N TYR A 19 -3.35 -3.43 -4.16
CA TYR A 19 -2.93 -3.37 -5.55
C TYR A 19 -2.22 -4.63 -6.07
N GLY A 20 -2.12 -5.68 -5.24
CA GLY A 20 -1.40 -6.91 -5.56
C GLY A 20 -1.88 -7.61 -6.83
N ASP A 21 -3.18 -7.56 -7.12
CA ASP A 21 -3.79 -8.17 -8.31
C ASP A 21 -3.31 -7.57 -9.64
N PHE A 22 -2.72 -6.37 -9.61
CA PHE A 22 -2.15 -5.74 -10.81
C PHE A 22 -0.69 -6.14 -11.08
N LEU A 23 -0.08 -6.92 -10.19
CA LEU A 23 1.27 -7.45 -10.34
C LEU A 23 1.26 -8.74 -11.14
N THR A 24 2.41 -9.09 -11.72
CA THR A 24 2.58 -10.45 -12.23
C THR A 24 2.64 -11.43 -11.05
N THR A 25 2.25 -12.69 -11.27
CA THR A 25 2.27 -13.74 -10.24
C THR A 25 3.60 -13.79 -9.48
N LYS A 26 4.74 -13.78 -10.19
CA LYS A 26 6.06 -13.79 -9.55
C LYS A 26 6.36 -12.53 -8.73
N GLN A 27 5.91 -11.36 -9.18
CA GLN A 27 6.10 -10.13 -8.42
C GLN A 27 5.28 -10.16 -7.14
N TYR A 28 4.02 -10.60 -7.23
CA TYR A 28 3.16 -10.77 -6.07
C TYR A 28 3.77 -11.75 -5.06
N GLU A 29 4.14 -12.95 -5.50
CA GLU A 29 4.76 -13.99 -4.63
C GLU A 29 6.00 -13.48 -3.89
N TYR A 30 6.91 -12.77 -4.59
CA TYR A 30 8.11 -12.23 -3.96
C TYR A 30 7.80 -11.12 -2.96
N MET A 31 6.80 -10.28 -3.26
CA MET A 31 6.37 -9.21 -2.36
C MET A 31 5.63 -9.77 -1.15
N GLU A 32 4.79 -10.79 -1.31
CA GLU A 32 4.05 -11.46 -0.24
C GLU A 32 5.03 -12.08 0.77
N LEU A 33 6.00 -12.86 0.28
CA LEU A 33 7.04 -13.44 1.13
C LEU A 33 7.82 -12.36 1.88
N TYR A 34 8.14 -11.25 1.21
CA TYR A 34 8.92 -10.18 1.82
C TYR A 34 8.12 -9.35 2.84
N TYR A 35 6.90 -8.91 2.49
CA TYR A 35 6.12 -7.94 3.27
C TYR A 35 5.19 -8.59 4.30
N GLN A 36 4.67 -9.80 4.04
CA GLN A 36 3.68 -10.46 4.89
C GLN A 36 4.28 -11.62 5.67
N GLU A 37 5.16 -12.42 5.06
CA GLU A 37 5.76 -13.62 5.68
C GLU A 37 7.14 -13.37 6.31
N ASP A 38 7.59 -12.12 6.33
CA ASP A 38 8.86 -11.69 6.94
C ASP A 38 10.15 -12.33 6.37
N TYR A 39 10.10 -12.97 5.19
CA TYR A 39 11.28 -13.51 4.53
C TYR A 39 12.26 -12.39 4.15
N SER A 40 13.55 -12.67 4.31
CA SER A 40 14.63 -11.84 3.79
C SER A 40 14.85 -12.06 2.30
N LEU A 41 15.44 -11.07 1.62
CA LEU A 41 15.81 -11.18 0.21
C LEU A 41 16.76 -12.36 -0.09
N ALA A 42 17.53 -12.79 0.92
CA ALA A 42 18.43 -13.93 0.78
C ALA A 42 17.66 -15.26 0.81
N GLU A 43 16.72 -15.41 1.74
CA GLU A 43 15.87 -16.60 1.84
C GLU A 43 14.99 -16.75 0.59
N ILE A 44 14.43 -15.65 0.09
CA ILE A 44 13.65 -15.68 -1.17
C ILE A 44 14.57 -16.06 -2.35
N ALA A 45 15.77 -15.50 -2.42
CA ALA A 45 16.72 -15.81 -3.50
C ALA A 45 17.12 -17.29 -3.50
N GLU A 46 17.35 -17.87 -2.32
CA GLU A 46 17.66 -19.29 -2.15
C GLU A 46 16.49 -20.18 -2.57
N ASN A 47 15.28 -19.90 -2.09
CA ASN A 47 14.06 -20.68 -2.38
C ASN A 47 13.72 -20.73 -3.88
N TYR A 48 13.99 -19.65 -4.60
CA TYR A 48 13.67 -19.55 -6.03
C TYR A 48 14.89 -19.76 -6.94
N HIS A 49 16.06 -20.08 -6.38
CA HIS A 49 17.33 -20.26 -7.11
C HIS A 49 17.67 -19.09 -8.05
N VAL A 50 17.47 -17.87 -7.57
CA VAL A 50 17.76 -16.62 -8.29
C VAL A 50 18.71 -15.75 -7.49
N SER A 51 19.33 -14.75 -8.12
CA SER A 51 20.24 -13.87 -7.39
C SER A 51 19.49 -12.94 -6.44
N ARG A 52 20.08 -12.62 -5.29
CA ARG A 52 19.56 -11.62 -4.34
C ARG A 52 19.31 -10.26 -5.02
N VAL A 53 20.16 -9.90 -5.99
CA VAL A 53 20.00 -8.66 -6.78
C VAL A 53 18.76 -8.73 -7.66
N ALA A 54 18.46 -9.88 -8.28
CA ALA A 54 17.26 -10.06 -9.08
C ALA A 54 15.98 -9.95 -8.21
N ILE A 55 15.95 -10.59 -7.04
CA ILE A 55 14.83 -10.45 -6.09
C ILE A 55 14.65 -9.00 -5.65
N HIS A 56 15.74 -8.32 -5.26
CA HIS A 56 15.69 -6.91 -4.89
C HIS A 56 15.07 -6.05 -6.00
N ASN A 57 15.54 -6.21 -7.24
CA ASN A 57 15.05 -5.43 -8.37
C ASN A 57 13.58 -5.70 -8.68
N GLN A 58 13.14 -6.97 -8.59
CA GLN A 58 11.75 -7.34 -8.81
C GLN A 58 10.82 -6.74 -7.76
N ILE A 59 11.21 -6.80 -6.48
CA ILE A 59 10.43 -6.19 -5.39
C ILE A 59 10.41 -4.67 -5.58
N MET A 60 11.54 -4.01 -5.85
CA MET A 60 11.57 -2.56 -6.05
C MET A 60 10.70 -2.10 -7.23
N ALA A 61 10.76 -2.80 -8.36
CA ALA A 61 9.93 -2.48 -9.53
C ALA A 61 8.43 -2.65 -9.24
N ALA A 62 8.06 -3.71 -8.52
CA ALA A 62 6.67 -3.97 -8.16
C ALA A 62 6.17 -2.98 -7.09
N THR A 63 6.98 -2.66 -6.07
CA THR A 63 6.70 -1.59 -5.09
C THR A 63 6.48 -0.26 -5.78
N GLN A 64 7.32 0.10 -6.76
CA GLN A 64 7.15 1.33 -7.52
C GLN A 64 5.80 1.35 -8.25
N LYS A 65 5.46 0.26 -8.95
CA LYS A 65 4.19 0.15 -9.68
C LYS A 65 2.96 0.35 -8.79
N ILE A 66 2.90 -0.32 -7.63
CA ILE A 66 1.76 -0.15 -6.71
C ILE A 66 1.76 1.20 -5.98
N THR A 67 2.94 1.81 -5.80
CA THR A 67 3.04 3.18 -5.27
C THR A 67 2.48 4.18 -6.26
N GLU A 68 2.79 4.04 -7.56
CA GLU A 68 2.22 4.86 -8.62
C GLU A 68 0.68 4.71 -8.71
N PHE A 69 0.15 3.51 -8.43
CA PHE A 69 -1.29 3.34 -8.30
C PHE A 69 -1.86 4.05 -7.08
N GLU A 70 -1.19 4.04 -5.94
CA GLU A 70 -1.66 4.77 -4.76
C GLU A 70 -1.57 6.29 -4.92
N GLU A 71 -0.50 6.79 -5.54
CA GLU A 71 -0.37 8.20 -5.90
C GLU A 71 -1.51 8.65 -6.81
N LYS A 72 -2.05 7.72 -7.61
CA LYS A 72 -3.17 8.01 -8.48
C LYS A 72 -4.51 7.84 -7.77
N LEU A 73 -4.77 6.67 -7.23
CA LEU A 73 -6.11 6.25 -6.83
C LEU A 73 -6.41 6.53 -5.34
N HIS A 74 -5.38 6.69 -4.51
CA HIS A 74 -5.48 6.93 -3.07
C HIS A 74 -6.35 5.91 -2.32
N VAL A 75 -6.52 4.70 -2.84
CA VAL A 75 -7.46 3.71 -2.28
C VAL A 75 -7.02 3.25 -0.90
N SER A 76 -5.72 2.99 -0.71
CA SER A 76 -5.19 2.60 0.61
C SER A 76 -5.42 3.71 1.63
N PHE A 77 -5.14 4.97 1.26
CA PHE A 77 -5.46 6.12 2.11
C PHE A 77 -6.93 6.16 2.52
N LEU A 78 -7.86 5.97 1.57
CA LEU A 78 -9.29 6.00 1.87
C LEU A 78 -9.70 4.91 2.85
N LEU A 79 -9.24 3.68 2.62
CA LEU A 79 -9.55 2.53 3.45
C LEU A 79 -8.97 2.68 4.87
N GLN A 80 -7.73 3.13 5.00
CA GLN A 80 -7.02 3.17 6.29
C GLN A 80 -7.29 4.43 7.11
N HIS A 81 -7.61 5.55 6.47
CA HIS A 81 -7.70 6.85 7.15
C HIS A 81 -9.09 7.47 7.04
N ALA A 82 -9.64 7.56 5.84
CA ALA A 82 -10.84 8.36 5.60
C ALA A 82 -12.13 7.64 6.04
N LEU A 83 -12.29 6.37 5.66
CA LEU A 83 -13.48 5.58 6.00
C LEU A 83 -13.65 5.36 7.51
N PRO A 84 -12.62 5.01 8.30
CA PRO A 84 -12.78 4.84 9.74
C PRO A 84 -13.22 6.13 10.43
N LYS A 85 -12.64 7.27 10.05
CA LYS A 85 -13.03 8.58 10.58
C LYS A 85 -14.48 8.92 10.24
N LEU A 86 -14.91 8.64 9.01
CA LEU A 86 -16.28 8.86 8.57
C LEU A 86 -17.25 7.97 9.34
N GLN A 87 -16.91 6.70 9.54
CA GLN A 87 -17.73 5.76 10.31
C GLN A 87 -17.92 6.23 11.76
N ILE A 88 -16.85 6.73 12.39
CA ILE A 88 -16.92 7.32 13.74
C ILE A 88 -17.84 8.54 13.75
N ALA A 89 -17.65 9.49 12.83
CA ALA A 89 -18.47 10.71 12.77
C ALA A 89 -19.96 10.39 12.57
N LEU A 90 -20.29 9.43 11.70
CA LEU A 90 -21.67 8.98 11.48
C LEU A 90 -22.25 8.29 12.72
N THR A 91 -21.46 7.51 13.44
CA THR A 91 -21.88 6.85 14.70
C THR A 91 -22.14 7.87 15.80
N GLU A 92 -21.34 8.94 15.85
CA GLU A 92 -21.48 10.06 16.78
C GLU A 92 -22.60 11.04 16.35
N ASN A 93 -23.22 10.82 15.18
CA ASN A 93 -24.18 11.73 14.55
C ASN A 93 -23.64 13.16 14.35
N ASP A 94 -22.32 13.28 14.17
CA ASP A 94 -21.60 14.53 13.92
C ASP A 94 -21.54 14.79 12.40
N MET A 95 -22.60 15.44 11.90
CA MET A 95 -22.78 15.71 10.48
C MET A 95 -21.81 16.76 9.92
N ASP A 96 -21.28 17.65 10.76
CA ASP A 96 -20.34 18.66 10.32
C ASP A 96 -18.96 18.02 10.09
N LYS A 97 -18.50 17.21 11.04
CA LYS A 97 -17.27 16.40 10.88
C LYS A 97 -17.36 15.43 9.70
N ALA A 98 -18.52 14.81 9.47
CA ALA A 98 -18.72 13.94 8.31
C ALA A 98 -18.59 14.69 6.98
N LYS A 99 -19.11 15.93 6.88
CA LYS A 99 -18.96 16.79 5.69
C LYS A 99 -17.52 17.24 5.48
N ASP A 100 -16.80 17.56 6.55
CA ASP A 100 -15.39 17.93 6.48
C ASP A 100 -14.53 16.78 5.92
N ILE A 101 -14.72 15.57 6.45
CA ILE A 101 -14.03 14.37 5.96
C ILE A 101 -14.39 14.11 4.49
N MET A 102 -15.67 14.24 4.12
CA MET A 102 -16.11 14.07 2.73
C MET A 102 -15.47 15.10 1.79
N THR A 103 -15.21 16.31 2.27
CA THR A 103 -14.53 17.36 1.50
C THR A 103 -13.04 17.04 1.34
N GLU A 104 -12.37 16.57 2.41
CA GLU A 104 -10.98 16.09 2.35
C GLU A 104 -10.81 14.95 1.34
N ILE A 105 -11.72 13.96 1.38
CA ILE A 105 -11.75 12.85 0.43
C ILE A 105 -11.84 13.37 -1.01
N LYS A 106 -12.77 14.30 -1.28
CA LYS A 106 -12.95 14.88 -2.61
C LYS A 106 -11.69 15.59 -3.08
N LEU A 107 -11.08 16.43 -2.25
CA LEU A 107 -9.85 17.15 -2.59
C LEU A 107 -8.68 16.22 -2.91
N LYS A 108 -8.62 15.04 -2.28
CA LYS A 108 -7.60 14.04 -2.58
C LYS A 108 -7.89 13.22 -3.84
N ILE A 109 -9.15 12.92 -4.13
CA ILE A 109 -9.54 12.08 -5.28
C ILE A 109 -9.78 12.90 -6.55
N ASP A 110 -9.98 14.22 -6.49
CA ASP A 110 -10.34 14.98 -7.68
C ASP A 110 -9.19 15.02 -8.71
N TRP A 111 -9.25 14.11 -9.68
CA TRP A 111 -8.39 13.99 -10.87
C TRP A 111 -8.66 15.09 -11.91
N ARG A 112 -9.19 16.24 -11.49
CA ARG A 112 -9.46 17.38 -12.36
C ARG A 112 -8.57 18.55 -11.97
N ASP A 113 -7.29 18.43 -12.35
CA ASP A 113 -6.59 19.60 -12.84
C ASP A 113 -7.02 19.77 -14.31
N GLU A 114 -7.79 20.83 -14.57
CA GLU A 114 -7.90 21.43 -15.91
C GLU A 114 -6.52 21.93 -16.39
#